data_AF-A0A4Y2PW88-F1
#
_entry.id   AF-A0A4Y2PW88-F1
#
_cell.length_a   1.000
_cell.length_b   1.000
_cell.length_c   1.000
_cell.angle_alpha   90.00
_cell.angle_beta   90.00
_cell.angle_gamma   90.00
#
_symmetry.space_group_name_H-M   'P 1'
#
loop_
_entity.id
_entity.type
_entity.pdbx_description
1 polymer ?
#
loop_
_entity_poly.entity_id
_entity_poly.type
_entity_poly.pdbx_seq_one_letter_code
_entity_poly.pdbx_strand_id
1 'polypeptide(L)'
;MKFHQDKATSHTSKSTPVFLEKMKNDRVIAYVPFQHIPVMSPDVSPMDCFAFILLTRALSKLILTRIYELWKVVEVEWKSIPFEILRKALLSWKSRCRLIAQKNGYQTEHFKK
;
A
#
# COMPACT_ATOMS: atom_id res chain seq x y z
N MET A 1 14.32 5.61 2.41
CA MET A 1 12.90 5.31 2.14
C MET A 1 12.79 4.77 0.72
N LYS A 2 12.02 3.70 0.46
CA LYS A 2 11.84 3.16 -0.89
C LYS A 2 10.35 3.22 -1.27
N PHE A 3 10.05 3.72 -2.45
CA PHE A 3 8.70 3.71 -3.01
C PHE A 3 8.26 2.28 -3.33
N HIS A 4 7.05 1.93 -2.91
CA HIS A 4 6.41 0.65 -3.15
C HIS A 4 5.10 0.89 -3.92
N GLN A 5 4.87 0.09 -4.96
CA GLN A 5 3.62 0.04 -5.70
C GLN A 5 3.41 -1.39 -6.22
N ASP A 6 2.16 -1.75 -6.52
CA ASP A 6 1.80 -3.05 -7.08
C ASP A 6 2.18 -3.16 -8.57
N LYS A 7 1.88 -4.32 -9.16
CA LYS A 7 2.18 -4.65 -10.56
C LYS A 7 1.03 -4.39 -11.52
N ALA A 8 0.19 -3.37 -11.28
CA ALA A 8 -0.84 -2.99 -12.24
C ALA A 8 -0.20 -2.67 -13.61
N THR A 9 -0.91 -2.95 -14.71
CA THR A 9 -0.39 -2.79 -16.08
C THR A 9 0.03 -1.35 -16.38
N SER A 10 -0.66 -0.37 -15.79
CA SER A 10 -0.29 1.05 -15.82
C SER A 10 1.08 1.28 -15.16
N HIS A 11 1.37 0.64 -14.02
CA HIS A 11 2.62 0.78 -13.26
C HIS A 11 3.80 0.05 -13.92
N THR A 12 3.54 -1.02 -14.68
CA THR A 12 4.58 -1.76 -15.41
C THR A 12 4.71 -1.34 -16.87
N SER A 13 3.98 -0.29 -17.29
CA SER A 13 4.08 0.29 -18.64
C SER A 13 5.50 0.79 -18.93
N LYS A 14 5.91 0.85 -20.21
CA LYS A 14 7.26 1.27 -20.60
C LYS A 14 7.69 2.63 -20.04
N SER A 15 6.75 3.57 -19.91
CA SER A 15 7.01 4.92 -19.40
C SER A 15 7.26 4.96 -17.89
N THR A 16 6.70 4.02 -17.11
CA THR A 16 6.76 4.10 -15.64
C THR A 16 8.13 3.78 -15.07
N PRO A 17 8.85 2.70 -15.44
CA PRO A 17 10.23 2.49 -15.00
C PRO A 17 11.18 3.62 -15.40
N VAL A 18 10.99 4.19 -16.60
CA VAL A 18 11.76 5.36 -17.06
C VAL A 18 11.53 6.55 -16.13
N PHE A 19 10.27 6.80 -15.76
CA PHE A 19 9.92 7.83 -14.79
C PHE A 19 10.51 7.54 -13.39
N LEU A 20 10.44 6.31 -12.90
CA LEU A 20 10.98 5.94 -11.58
C LEU A 20 12.51 6.09 -11.50
N GLU A 21 13.23 5.68 -12.55
CA GLU A 21 14.69 5.89 -12.62
C GLU A 21 15.03 7.39 -12.69
N LYS A 22 14.26 8.18 -13.45
CA LYS A 22 14.41 9.64 -13.41
C LYS A 22 14.18 10.19 -12.00
N MET A 23 13.13 9.76 -11.30
CA MET A 23 12.83 10.23 -9.93
C MET A 23 13.89 9.80 -8.90
N LYS A 24 14.49 8.62 -9.09
CA LYS A 24 15.61 8.14 -8.29
C LYS A 24 16.85 9.01 -8.46
N ASN A 25 17.14 9.46 -9.69
CA ASN A 25 18.29 10.32 -9.98
C ASN A 25 18.02 11.78 -9.57
N ASP A 26 16.87 12.33 -9.94
CA ASP A 26 16.55 13.75 -9.76
C ASP A 26 16.13 14.09 -8.33
N ARG A 27 15.47 13.16 -7.62
CA ARG A 27 14.85 13.40 -6.31
C ARG A 27 15.29 12.43 -5.22
N VAL A 28 16.24 11.55 -5.51
CA VAL A 28 16.77 10.54 -4.55
C VAL A 28 15.66 9.63 -3.99
N ILE A 29 14.57 9.44 -4.73
CA ILE A 29 13.49 8.53 -4.36
C ILE A 29 13.84 7.14 -4.91
N ALA A 30 14.46 6.32 -4.08
CA ALA A 30 14.63 4.90 -4.40
C ALA A 30 13.25 4.21 -4.49
N TYR A 31 13.13 3.16 -5.29
CA TYR A 31 11.92 2.35 -5.39
C TYR A 31 12.24 0.86 -5.25
N VAL A 32 11.23 0.05 -4.96
CA VAL A 32 11.36 -1.40 -4.94
C VAL A 32 11.18 -1.93 -6.37
N PRO A 33 12.18 -2.62 -6.95
CA PRO A 33 12.07 -3.20 -8.29
C PRO A 33 10.86 -4.12 -8.40
N PHE A 34 10.16 -4.08 -9.54
CA PHE A 34 8.98 -4.91 -9.75
C PHE A 34 9.27 -6.41 -9.57
N GLN A 35 10.45 -6.91 -9.93
CA GLN A 35 10.83 -8.31 -9.68
C GLN A 35 10.73 -8.74 -8.20
N HIS A 36 10.77 -7.80 -7.25
CA HIS A 36 10.64 -8.07 -5.81
C HIS A 36 9.24 -7.80 -5.25
N ILE A 37 8.31 -7.31 -6.07
CA ILE A 37 6.90 -7.11 -5.69
C ILE A 37 6.14 -8.41 -5.96
N PRO A 38 5.58 -9.08 -4.93
CA PRO A 38 4.78 -10.28 -5.15
C PRO A 38 3.45 -9.93 -5.83
N VAL A 39 2.93 -10.87 -6.63
CA VAL A 39 1.66 -10.72 -7.37
C VAL A 39 0.51 -11.21 -6.48
N MET A 40 -0.69 -10.64 -6.62
CA MET A 40 -1.90 -11.03 -5.86
C MET A 40 -1.70 -11.06 -4.33
N SER A 41 -0.87 -10.17 -3.80
CA SER A 41 -0.49 -10.18 -2.38
C SER A 41 -0.85 -8.86 -1.67
N PRO A 42 -2.14 -8.51 -1.55
CA PRO A 42 -2.57 -7.31 -0.84
C PRO A 42 -2.18 -7.32 0.65
N ASP A 43 -1.93 -8.51 1.22
CA ASP A 43 -1.56 -8.71 2.63
C ASP A 43 -0.13 -8.25 2.99
N VAL A 44 0.72 -8.00 1.99
CA VAL A 44 2.03 -7.33 2.15
C VAL A 44 2.06 -5.89 1.66
N SER A 45 1.07 -5.43 0.89
CA SER A 45 1.00 -4.03 0.47
C SER A 45 0.60 -3.16 1.66
N PRO A 46 1.45 -2.23 2.14
CA PRO A 46 1.12 -1.41 3.29
C PRO A 46 -0.12 -0.53 3.07
N MET A 47 -0.39 -0.13 1.82
CA MET A 47 -1.60 0.60 1.47
C MET A 47 -2.84 -0.28 1.65
N ASP A 48 -2.83 -1.50 1.09
CA ASP A 48 -4.01 -2.38 1.10
C ASP A 48 -4.26 -3.00 2.47
N CYS A 49 -3.23 -3.53 3.14
CA CYS A 49 -3.41 -4.23 4.43
C CYS A 49 -3.50 -3.30 5.65
N PHE A 50 -3.39 -1.97 5.47
CA PHE A 50 -3.54 -0.99 6.55
C PHE A 50 -4.32 0.26 6.13
N ALA A 51 -3.74 1.11 5.29
CA ALA A 51 -4.28 2.45 5.05
C ALA A 51 -5.69 2.43 4.46
N PHE A 52 -5.92 1.63 3.41
CA PHE A 52 -7.24 1.48 2.82
C PHE A 52 -8.24 0.81 3.75
N ILE A 53 -7.82 -0.17 4.57
CA ILE A 53 -8.73 -0.76 5.57
C ILE A 53 -9.24 0.28 6.56
N LEU A 54 -8.38 1.20 7.02
CA LEU A 54 -8.79 2.29 7.92
C LEU A 54 -9.77 3.23 7.23
N LEU A 55 -9.46 3.67 6.01
CA LEU A 55 -10.32 4.57 5.25
C LEU A 55 -11.67 3.92 4.91
N THR A 56 -11.68 2.67 4.44
CA THR A 56 -12.91 1.93 4.11
C THR A 56 -13.80 1.75 5.33
N ARG A 57 -13.25 1.52 6.53
CA ARG A 57 -14.04 1.43 7.77
C ARG A 57 -14.69 2.74 8.19
N ALA A 58 -14.05 3.88 7.89
CA ALA A 58 -14.66 5.18 8.12
C ALA A 58 -15.78 5.44 7.09
N LEU A 59 -15.49 5.17 5.82
CA LEU A 59 -16.43 5.37 4.71
C LEU A 59 -17.65 4.45 4.78
N SER A 60 -17.51 3.21 5.26
CA SER A 60 -18.61 2.23 5.33
C SER A 60 -19.75 2.63 6.25
N LYS A 61 -19.55 3.66 7.10
CA LYS A 61 -20.55 4.17 8.03
C LYS A 61 -21.37 5.32 7.43
N LEU A 62 -21.04 5.76 6.23
CA LEU A 62 -21.60 6.95 5.61
C LEU A 62 -22.26 6.58 4.28
N ILE A 63 -23.36 7.26 3.97
CA ILE A 63 -23.97 7.22 2.64
C ILE A 63 -23.54 8.51 1.95
N LEU A 64 -22.63 8.39 0.98
CA LEU A 64 -22.08 9.52 0.23
C LEU A 64 -22.61 9.45 -1.20
N THR A 65 -23.14 10.54 -1.72
CA THR A 65 -23.77 10.56 -3.05
C THR A 65 -22.96 11.37 -4.07
N ARG A 66 -22.03 12.19 -3.61
CA ARG A 66 -21.21 13.07 -4.45
C ARG A 66 -19.73 12.85 -4.22
N ILE A 67 -18.95 12.93 -5.30
CA ILE A 67 -17.48 12.76 -5.25
C ILE A 67 -16.79 13.79 -4.36
N TYR A 68 -17.33 15.01 -4.27
CA TYR A 68 -16.82 16.05 -3.38
C TYR A 68 -16.98 15.69 -1.89
N GLU A 69 -18.09 15.03 -1.53
CA GLU A 69 -18.33 14.57 -0.15
C GLU A 69 -17.34 13.44 0.19
N LEU A 70 -17.14 12.50 -0.75
CA LEU A 70 -16.13 11.46 -0.61
C LEU A 70 -14.74 12.04 -0.39
N TRP A 71 -14.32 13.02 -1.20
CA TRP A 71 -13.01 13.65 -1.07
C TRP A 71 -12.82 14.29 0.31
N LYS A 72 -13.82 15.04 0.80
CA LYS A 72 -13.77 15.66 2.13
C LYS A 72 -13.60 14.64 3.24
N VAL A 73 -14.38 13.56 3.21
CA VAL A 73 -14.29 12.51 4.23
C VAL A 73 -12.93 11.84 4.19
N VAL A 74 -12.47 11.43 3.00
CA VAL A 74 -11.15 10.79 2.84
C VAL A 74 -10.04 11.70 3.35
N GLU A 75 -10.10 13.00 3.07
CA GLU A 75 -9.09 13.96 3.52
C GLU A 75 -9.07 14.10 5.05
N VAL A 76 -10.25 14.23 5.68
CA VAL A 76 -10.37 14.33 7.15
C VAL A 76 -9.86 13.05 7.81
N GLU A 77 -10.31 11.89 7.33
CA GLU A 77 -9.91 10.59 7.86
C GLU A 77 -8.42 10.31 7.65
N TRP A 78 -7.86 10.66 6.49
CA TRP A 78 -6.43 10.52 6.25
C TRP A 78 -5.59 11.36 7.22
N LYS A 79 -6.00 12.61 7.45
CA LYS A 79 -5.32 13.53 8.38
C LYS A 79 -5.49 13.11 9.85
N SER A 80 -6.53 12.34 10.17
CA SER A 80 -6.79 11.87 11.53
C SER A 80 -5.93 10.66 11.91
N ILE A 81 -5.34 9.94 10.94
CA ILE A 81 -4.52 8.75 11.21
C ILE A 81 -3.26 9.16 11.99
N PRO A 82 -3.06 8.67 13.24
CA PRO A 82 -1.87 8.98 13.99
C PRO A 82 -0.61 8.46 13.29
N PHE A 83 0.45 9.26 13.26
CA PHE A 83 1.71 8.88 12.60
C PHE A 83 2.28 7.55 13.12
N GLU A 84 2.10 7.25 14.40
CA GLU A 84 2.56 5.98 15.00
C GLU A 84 1.85 4.74 14.42
N ILE A 85 0.60 4.88 13.98
CA ILE A 85 -0.13 3.80 13.30
C ILE A 85 0.49 3.54 11.92
N LEU A 86 0.77 4.60 11.15
CA LEU A 86 1.45 4.51 9.86
C LEU A 86 2.86 3.92 10.01
N ARG A 87 3.60 4.37 11.02
CA ARG A 87 4.94 3.85 11.34
C ARG A 87 4.89 2.36 11.68
N LYS A 88 3.95 1.94 12.54
CA LYS A 88 3.77 0.52 12.89
C LYS A 88 3.41 -0.33 11.67
N ALA A 89 2.54 0.18 10.79
CA ALA A 89 2.19 -0.48 9.53
C ALA A 89 3.43 -0.71 8.65
N LEU A 90 4.23 0.34 8.41
CA LEU A 90 5.46 0.26 7.61
C LEU A 90 6.50 -0.67 8.23
N LEU A 91 6.72 -0.60 9.56
CA LEU A 91 7.66 -1.48 10.26
C LEU A 91 7.24 -2.96 10.23
N SER A 92 5.93 -3.22 10.19
CA SER A 92 5.39 -4.59 10.10
C SER A 92 5.56 -5.23 8.71
N TRP A 93 5.87 -4.44 7.67
CA TRP A 93 5.94 -4.94 6.30
C TRP A 93 6.98 -6.07 6.17
N LYS A 94 8.19 -5.88 6.73
CA LYS A 94 9.25 -6.88 6.69
C LYS A 94 8.83 -8.20 7.35
N SER A 95 8.09 -8.16 8.46
CA SER A 95 7.58 -9.38 9.11
C SER A 95 6.47 -10.06 8.30
N ARG A 96 5.60 -9.30 7.64
CA ARG A 96 4.56 -9.85 6.74
C ARG A 96 5.18 -10.56 5.54
N CYS A 97 6.19 -9.96 4.90
CA CYS A 97 6.93 -10.62 3.82
C CYS A 97 7.58 -11.93 4.28
N ARG A 98 8.20 -11.95 5.48
CA ARG A 98 8.75 -13.19 6.06
C ARG A 98 7.67 -14.22 6.31
N LEU A 99 6.50 -13.82 6.81
CA LEU A 99 5.40 -14.72 7.08
C LEU A 99 4.88 -15.37 5.78
N ILE A 100 4.68 -14.59 4.71
CA ILE A 100 4.31 -15.16 3.39
C ILE A 100 5.37 -16.14 2.91
N ALA A 101 6.66 -15.79 3.01
CA ALA A 101 7.74 -16.69 2.61
C ALA A 101 7.73 -18.00 3.42
N GLN A 102 7.53 -17.93 4.74
CA GLN A 102 7.39 -19.11 5.62
C GLN A 102 6.14 -19.94 5.31
N LYS A 103 5.10 -19.31 4.77
CA LYS A 103 3.87 -19.95 4.32
C LYS A 103 3.91 -20.28 2.83
N ASN A 104 5.10 -20.40 2.21
CA ASN A 104 5.25 -20.79 0.80
C ASN A 104 4.40 -19.98 -0.18
N GLY A 105 4.19 -18.68 0.09
CA GLY A 105 3.40 -17.80 -0.76
C GLY A 105 1.88 -17.83 -0.50
N TYR A 106 1.39 -18.65 0.43
CA TYR A 106 -0.03 -18.67 0.78
C TYR A 106 -0.44 -17.41 1.57
N GLN A 107 -1.69 -16.99 1.36
CA GLN A 107 -2.30 -15.85 2.05
C GLN A 107 -2.29 -16.07 3.57
N THR A 108 -1.84 -15.04 4.29
CA THR A 108 -1.56 -15.16 5.74
C THR A 108 -2.80 -15.19 6.62
N GLU A 109 -3.97 -14.79 6.11
CA GLU A 109 -5.24 -14.79 6.84
C GLU A 109 -5.75 -16.19 7.18
N HIS A 110 -5.51 -17.18 6.33
CA HIS A 110 -5.91 -18.58 6.54
C HIS A 110 -5.13 -19.30 7.64
N PHE A 111 -4.08 -18.67 8.18
CA PHE A 111 -3.21 -19.25 9.21
C PHE A 111 -3.25 -18.52 10.54
N LYS A 112 -4.09 -17.48 10.66
CA LYS A 112 -4.38 -16.86 11.96
C LYS A 112 -5.34 -17.78 12.71
N LYS A 113 -4.86 -18.40 13.79
CA LYS A 113 -5.72 -19.01 14.81
C LYS A 113 -6.37 -17.91 15.65
#